data_AF-U1WKI1-F1
#
_entry.id   AF-U1WKI1-F1
#
_cell.length_a   1.000
_cell.length_b   1.000
_cell.length_c   1.000
_cell.angle_alpha   90.00
_cell.angle_beta   90.00
_cell.angle_gamma   90.00
#
_symmetry.space_group_name_H-M   'P 1'
#
loop_
_entity.id
_entity.type
_entity.pdbx_description
1 polymer ?
#
loop_
_entity_poly.entity_id
_entity_poly.type
_entity_poly.pdbx_seq_one_letter_code
_entity_poly.pdbx_strand_id
1 'polypeptide(L)' 'IEDKFAVTMSRSGITDLLHRLNLRYTRPTYTLAKANKEKQEVFVQQMNWIKKTSPITTY' A
#
# COMPACT_ATOMS: atom_id res chain seq x y z
N ILE A 1 -2.60 -11.27 -0.42
CA ILE A 1 -3.45 -11.59 0.75
C ILE A 1 -2.80 -12.71 1.54
N GLU A 2 -2.35 -13.77 0.88
CA GLU A 2 -1.56 -14.87 1.49
C GLU A 2 -0.39 -14.36 2.35
N ASP A 3 0.42 -13.45 1.81
CA ASP A 3 1.61 -12.93 2.51
C ASP A 3 1.31 -12.03 3.73
N LYS A 4 0.09 -11.48 3.84
CA LYS A 4 -0.30 -10.54 4.91
C LYS A 4 -1.31 -11.11 5.90
N PHE A 5 -2.12 -12.06 5.46
CA PHE A 5 -3.25 -12.58 6.24
C PHE A 5 -3.23 -14.10 6.36
N ALA A 6 -2.26 -14.80 5.75
CA ALA A 6 -2.12 -16.27 5.77
C ALA A 6 -3.40 -17.04 5.35
N VAL A 7 -4.32 -16.37 4.65
CA VAL A 7 -5.58 -16.93 4.18
C VAL A 7 -5.58 -16.93 2.66
N THR A 8 -5.84 -18.11 2.10
CA THR A 8 -6.08 -18.32 0.66
C THR A 8 -7.56 -18.14 0.38
N MET A 9 -7.92 -17.11 -0.40
CA MET A 9 -9.28 -16.92 -0.90
C MET A 9 -9.27 -16.83 -2.42
N SER A 10 -10.31 -17.36 -3.06
CA SER A 10 -10.51 -17.17 -4.49
C SER A 10 -10.76 -15.69 -4.81
N ARG A 11 -10.37 -15.26 -6.01
CA ARG A 11 -10.59 -13.87 -6.46
C ARG A 11 -12.07 -13.48 -6.45
N SER A 12 -12.95 -14.43 -6.75
CA SER A 12 -14.41 -14.26 -6.68
C SER A 12 -14.86 -14.02 -5.23
N GLY A 13 -14.37 -14.82 -4.28
CA GLY A 13 -14.71 -14.64 -2.86
C GLY A 13 -14.26 -13.29 -2.28
N ILE A 14 -13.12 -12.76 -2.73
CA ILE A 14 -12.66 -11.42 -2.36
C ILE A 14 -13.57 -10.33 -2.94
N THR A 15 -14.02 -10.51 -4.19
CA THR A 15 -14.94 -9.57 -4.85
C THR A 15 -16.27 -9.53 -4.10
N ASP A 16 -16.82 -10.70 -3.76
CA ASP A 16 -18.06 -10.81 -2.98
C ASP A 16 -17.92 -10.21 -1.58
N LEU A 17 -16.79 -10.44 -0.91
CA LEU A 17 -16.50 -9.83 0.39
C LEU A 17 -16.46 -8.30 0.31
N LEU A 18 -15.82 -7.73 -0.71
CA LEU A 18 -15.79 -6.29 -0.92
C LEU A 18 -17.19 -5.72 -1.16
N HIS A 19 -18.01 -6.40 -1.97
CA HIS A 19 -19.40 -6.01 -2.19
C HIS A 19 -20.21 -5.99 -0.89
N ARG A 20 -20.05 -6.99 -0.02
CA ARG A 20 -20.72 -7.04 1.30
C ARG A 20 -20.29 -5.91 2.23
N LEU A 21 -19.04 -5.45 2.10
CA LEU A 21 -18.50 -4.33 2.87
C LEU A 21 -18.87 -2.95 2.29
N ASN A 22 -19.77 -2.89 1.29
CA ASN A 22 -20.08 -1.67 0.54
C ASN A 22 -18.86 -1.04 -0.16
N LEU A 23 -17.83 -1.84 -0.42
CA LEU A 23 -16.64 -1.43 -1.16
C LEU A 23 -16.78 -1.87 -2.62
N ARG A 24 -16.41 -1.01 -3.58
CA ARG A 24 -16.36 -1.38 -5.00
C ARG A 24 -14.97 -1.87 -5.36
N TYR A 25 -14.90 -3.10 -5.86
CA TYR A 25 -13.70 -3.59 -6.53
C TYR A 25 -13.70 -3.10 -7.98
N THR A 26 -12.95 -2.04 -8.25
CA THR A 26 -12.59 -1.67 -9.63
C THR A 26 -11.32 -2.42 -9.98
N ARG A 27 -11.25 -3.05 -11.16
CA ARG A 27 -9.96 -3.51 -11.67
C ARG A 27 -8.99 -2.31 -11.62
N PRO A 28 -7.83 -2.42 -10.98
CA PRO A 28 -6.89 -1.31 -10.98
C PRO A 28 -6.44 -1.07 -12.43
N THR A 29 -6.93 0.01 -13.04
CA THR A 29 -6.48 0.48 -14.36
C THR A 29 -5.10 1.11 -14.27
N TYR A 30 -4.70 1.51 -13.06
CA TYR A 30 -3.34 1.92 -12.76
C TYR A 30 -2.47 0.68 -12.62
N THR A 31 -1.97 0.18 -13.75
CA THR A 31 -0.62 -0.37 -13.73
C THR A 31 0.27 0.76 -13.23
N LEU A 32 0.99 0.51 -12.13
CA LEU A 32 2.10 1.34 -11.65
C LEU A 32 3.23 1.23 -12.69
N ALA A 33 2.95 1.62 -13.94
CA ALA A 33 3.62 1.08 -15.11
C ALA A 33 5.12 1.41 -15.11
N LYS A 34 5.50 2.51 -14.44
CA LYS A 34 6.89 2.83 -14.08
C LYS A 34 6.89 3.73 -12.85
N ALA A 35 6.85 3.17 -11.64
CA ALA A 35 7.37 3.93 -10.51
C ALA A 35 8.85 4.25 -10.84
N ASN A 36 9.18 5.54 -10.97
CA ASN A 36 10.56 5.94 -11.21
C ASN A 36 11.37 5.59 -9.95
N LYS A 37 12.25 4.59 -10.06
CA LYS A 37 13.07 4.09 -8.95
C LYS A 37 13.89 5.21 -8.30
N GLU A 38 14.41 6.14 -9.11
CA GLU A 38 15.20 7.28 -8.60
C GLU A 38 14.34 8.18 -7.71
N LYS A 39 13.10 8.49 -8.13
CA LYS A 39 12.18 9.30 -7.32
C LYS A 39 11.80 8.59 -6.02
N GLN A 40 11.71 7.26 -6.04
CA GLN A 40 11.41 6.47 -4.85
C GLN A 40 12.59 6.44 -3.87
N GLU A 41 13.83 6.31 -4.36
CA GLU A 41 15.03 6.36 -3.53
C GLU A 41 15.22 7.73 -2.87
N VAL A 42 15.03 8.81 -3.64
CA VAL A 42 15.07 10.18 -3.12
C VAL A 42 14.02 10.38 -2.02
N PHE A 43 12.80 9.89 -2.23
CA PHE A 43 11.75 9.96 -1.22
C PHE A 43 12.12 9.20 0.08
N VAL A 44 12.70 8.01 -0.04
CA VAL A 44 13.16 7.23 1.13
C VAL A 44 14.27 7.97 1.89
N GLN A 45 15.21 8.59 1.18
CA GLN A 45 16.27 9.39 1.81
C GLN A 45 15.71 10.62 2.53
N GLN A 46 14.79 11.35 1.90
CA GLN A 46 14.10 12.50 2.51
C GLN A 46 13.33 12.09 3.77
N MET A 47 12.57 10.99 3.71
CA MET A 47 11.83 10.48 4.86
C MET A 47 12.76 10.11 6.03
N ASN A 48 13.88 9.45 5.74
CA ASN A 48 14.86 9.09 6.77
C ASN A 48 15.54 10.31 7.38
N TRP A 49 15.77 11.36 6.59
CA TRP A 49 16.28 12.62 7.10
C TRP A 49 15.27 13.30 8.04
N ILE A 50 14.00 13.40 7.61
CA ILE A 50 12.90 13.97 8.43
C ILE A 50 12.74 13.21 9.75
N LYS A 51 12.81 11.87 9.72
CA LYS A 51 12.75 11.04 10.95
C LYS A 51 13.90 11.33 11.92
N LYS A 52 15.09 11.66 11.41
CA LYS A 52 16.27 11.98 12.23
C LYS A 52 16.23 13.42 12.76
N THR A 53 15.62 14.34 12.02
CA THR A 53 15.58 15.76 12.37
C THR A 53 14.32 16.17 13.13
N SER A 54 13.26 15.36 13.09
CA SER A 54 12.09 15.59 13.93
C SER A 54 12.51 15.43 15.39
N PRO A 55 12.37 16.46 16.24
CA PRO A 55 12.46 16.25 17.68
C PRO A 55 11.40 15.20 18.03
N ILE A 56 11.81 14.18 18.78
CA ILE A 56 10.88 13.26 19.41
C ILE A 56 10.11 14.11 20.41
N THR A 57 8.92 14.59 20.03
CA THR A 57 8.00 15.17 21.00
C THR A 57 7.47 14.00 21.81
N THR A 58 8.17 13.70 22.90
CA THR A 58 7.73 12.78 23.94
C THR A 58 6.44 13.34 24.53
N TYR A 59 5.31 12.71 24.23
CA TYR A 59 4.05 12.85 24.95
C TYR A 59 3.86 11.61 25.83
#